data_AF-A0A3M7TDS1-F1
#
_entry.id   AF-A0A3M7TDS1-F1
#
_cell.length_a   1.000
_cell.length_b   1.000
_cell.length_c   1.000
_cell.angle_alpha   90.00
_cell.angle_beta   90.00
_cell.angle_gamma   90.00
#
_symmetry.space_group_name_H-M   'P 1'
#
loop_
_entity.id
_entity.type
_entity.pdbx_description
1 polymer ?
#
loop_
_entity_poly.entity_id
_entity_poly.type
_entity_poly.pdbx_seq_one_letter_code
_entity_poly.pdbx_strand_id
1 'polypeptide(L)'
;MKKKIIVAWAAISSTLAFGQVGIHTNMPQSTLDVVGTSSTTSPDGVLIPRFTVAQLAAKDLAYGAAQNGVLVFIISGSGSSGKTSNISGAGFYYYDNPTSKWKSLGGNAMATFNVTTEITTDYTVLPTDNYITLKIDTSGHTLTLPTSGISVGKTIYVSNIGNNNIDISPAPRNTAFTQVQSGGSGILVYLGGTGNGSWDWISGF
;
A
#
# COMPACT_ATOMS: atom_id res chain seq x y z
N MET A 1 43.46 24.65 50.36
CA MET A 1 42.15 25.12 49.84
C MET A 1 42.08 25.15 48.31
N LYS A 2 43.12 25.62 47.60
CA LYS A 2 43.15 25.70 46.11
C LYS A 2 42.86 24.38 45.37
N LYS A 3 43.36 23.23 45.85
CA LYS A 3 43.12 21.91 45.22
C LYS A 3 41.66 21.44 45.30
N LYS A 4 40.90 21.86 46.33
CA LYS A 4 39.49 21.47 46.50
C LYS A 4 38.57 22.26 45.55
N ILE A 5 38.95 23.47 45.17
CA ILE A 5 38.19 24.32 44.23
C ILE A 5 38.29 23.77 42.80
N ILE A 6 39.46 23.30 42.38
CA ILE A 6 39.67 22.74 41.03
C ILE A 6 38.84 21.47 40.81
N VAL A 7 38.76 20.60 41.83
CA VAL A 7 37.96 19.36 41.78
C VAL A 7 36.46 19.66 41.70
N ALA A 8 35.98 20.67 42.43
CA ALA A 8 34.58 21.08 42.38
C ALA A 8 34.18 21.65 41.00
N TRP A 9 35.06 22.43 40.37
CA TRP A 9 34.83 22.95 39.01
C TRP A 9 34.81 21.85 37.95
N ALA A 10 35.73 20.89 38.03
CA ALA A 10 35.76 19.74 37.11
C ALA A 10 34.49 18.86 37.22
N ALA A 11 33.96 18.68 38.44
CA ALA A 11 32.74 17.92 38.68
C ALA A 11 31.46 18.61 38.19
N ILE A 12 31.45 19.95 38.12
CA ILE A 12 30.30 20.70 37.57
C ILE A 12 30.33 20.66 36.03
N SER A 13 31.52 20.73 35.41
CA SER A 13 31.66 20.68 33.95
C SER A 13 31.26 19.34 33.31
N SER A 14 31.38 18.21 34.02
CA SER A 14 31.01 16.89 33.49
C SER A 14 29.50 16.65 33.43
N THR A 15 28.69 17.46 34.12
CA THR A 15 27.22 17.33 34.12
C THR A 15 26.53 18.08 32.97
N LEU A 16 27.29 18.85 32.18
CA LEU A 16 26.77 19.66 31.06
C LEU A 16 26.97 19.01 29.67
N ALA A 17 27.61 17.83 29.61
CA ALA A 17 27.78 17.10 28.36
C ALA A 17 26.53 16.28 28.03
N PHE A 18 25.52 16.91 27.43
CA PHE A 18 24.45 16.19 26.76
C PHE A 18 25.02 15.59 25.47
N GLY A 19 24.91 14.26 25.32
CA GLY A 19 25.32 13.52 24.14
C GLY A 19 24.52 13.91 22.90
N GLN A 20 24.87 15.03 22.28
CA GLN A 20 24.37 15.44 20.98
C GLN A 20 24.99 14.53 19.91
N VAL A 21 24.18 13.72 19.22
CA VAL A 21 24.62 12.92 18.07
C VAL A 21 24.18 13.61 16.77
N GLY A 22 24.85 14.71 16.45
CA GLY A 22 24.87 15.25 15.09
C GLY A 22 25.95 14.54 14.27
N ILE A 23 25.63 14.07 13.07
CA ILE A 23 26.61 13.62 12.08
C ILE A 23 26.76 14.76 11.07
N HIS A 24 27.97 15.31 10.98
CA HIS A 24 28.27 16.45 10.11
C HIS A 24 27.53 17.76 10.47
N THR A 25 27.11 17.93 11.73
CA THR A 25 26.54 19.20 12.24
C THR A 25 26.94 19.46 13.69
N ASN A 26 27.28 20.72 13.99
CA ASN A 26 27.59 21.18 15.35
C ASN A 26 26.35 21.74 16.07
N MET A 27 25.21 21.81 15.38
CA MET A 27 23.95 22.34 15.89
C MET A 27 22.80 21.40 15.50
N PRO A 28 22.76 20.18 16.06
CA PRO A 28 21.75 19.20 15.69
C PRO A 28 20.35 19.70 16.04
N GLN A 29 19.41 19.56 15.10
CA GLN A 29 18.01 19.97 15.29
C GLN A 29 17.08 18.84 15.76
N SER A 30 17.62 17.63 15.93
CA SER A 30 16.88 16.47 16.41
C SER A 30 17.80 15.54 17.20
N THR A 31 17.25 14.45 17.75
CA THR A 31 18.05 13.43 18.43
C THR A 31 19.11 12.80 17.53
N LEU A 32 18.88 12.70 16.22
CA LEU A 32 19.88 12.30 15.21
C LEU A 32 19.72 13.21 13.99
N ASP A 33 20.67 14.11 13.80
CA ASP A 33 20.70 15.04 12.67
C ASP A 33 21.89 14.68 11.76
N VAL A 34 21.60 14.32 10.50
CA VAL A 34 22.60 13.91 9.51
C VAL A 34 22.57 14.91 8.36
N VAL A 35 23.55 15.81 8.33
CA VAL A 35 23.61 16.88 7.32
C VAL A 35 24.49 16.43 6.16
N GLY A 36 23.94 16.49 4.95
CA GLY A 36 24.66 16.18 3.71
C GLY A 36 25.63 17.28 3.27
N THR A 37 26.50 16.93 2.36
CA THR A 37 27.49 17.81 1.74
C THR A 37 27.15 18.09 0.28
N SER A 38 27.72 19.14 -0.31
CA SER A 38 27.62 19.41 -1.75
C SER A 38 28.73 18.72 -2.57
N SER A 39 29.54 17.87 -1.95
CA SER A 39 30.68 17.20 -2.58
C SER A 39 30.22 16.06 -3.48
N THR A 40 30.69 16.03 -4.73
CA THR A 40 30.33 14.95 -5.69
C THR A 40 31.02 13.62 -5.40
N THR A 41 31.94 13.58 -4.44
CA THR A 41 32.67 12.37 -4.05
C THR A 41 32.28 11.86 -2.66
N SER A 42 31.32 12.52 -2.00
CA SER A 42 30.84 12.13 -0.68
C SER A 42 29.56 11.30 -0.81
N PRO A 43 29.53 10.02 -0.40
CA PRO A 43 28.33 9.19 -0.43
C PRO A 43 27.46 9.48 0.81
N ASP A 44 26.85 10.65 0.87
CA ASP A 44 26.01 11.06 2.01
C ASP A 44 24.74 10.21 2.10
N GLY A 45 24.40 9.75 3.31
CA GLY A 45 23.18 8.99 3.55
C GLY A 45 23.27 8.11 4.80
N VAL A 46 22.18 7.38 5.06
CA VAL A 46 22.10 6.37 6.13
C VAL A 46 21.97 5.00 5.51
N LEU A 47 23.02 4.17 5.65
CA LEU A 47 22.98 2.79 5.19
C LEU A 47 22.34 1.90 6.27
N ILE A 48 21.09 1.50 6.03
CA ILE A 48 20.34 0.62 6.94
C ILE A 48 20.65 -0.87 6.72
N PRO A 49 20.27 -1.78 7.65
CA PRO A 49 20.44 -3.21 7.47
C PRO A 49 19.76 -3.73 6.19
N ARG A 50 20.45 -4.60 5.45
CA ARG A 50 20.00 -5.17 4.18
C ARG A 50 19.87 -6.69 4.29
N PHE A 51 18.77 -7.24 3.80
CA PHE A 51 18.49 -8.67 3.87
C PHE A 51 17.86 -9.18 2.58
N THR A 52 18.09 -10.45 2.23
CA THR A 52 17.14 -11.18 1.39
C THR A 52 15.89 -11.52 2.21
N VAL A 53 14.77 -11.81 1.55
CA VAL A 53 13.55 -12.22 2.28
C VAL A 53 13.80 -13.46 3.16
N ALA A 54 14.59 -14.42 2.68
CA ALA A 54 14.94 -15.62 3.45
C ALA A 54 15.73 -15.29 4.74
N GLN A 55 16.70 -14.37 4.65
CA GLN A 55 17.48 -13.93 5.82
C GLN A 55 16.62 -13.19 6.85
N LEU A 56 15.64 -12.41 6.38
CA LEU A 56 14.73 -11.69 7.27
C LEU A 56 13.68 -12.64 7.90
N ALA A 57 13.17 -13.60 7.13
CA ALA A 57 12.26 -14.64 7.62
C ALA A 57 12.92 -15.52 8.68
N ALA A 58 14.22 -15.83 8.54
CA ALA A 58 14.98 -16.55 9.58
C ALA A 58 15.07 -15.78 10.91
N LYS A 59 14.76 -14.48 10.92
CA LYS A 59 14.72 -13.62 12.10
C LYS A 59 13.30 -13.33 12.59
N ASP A 60 12.28 -14.04 12.10
CA ASP A 60 10.87 -13.74 12.39
C ASP A 60 10.62 -13.57 13.90
N LEU A 61 11.11 -14.49 14.74
CA LEU A 61 10.95 -14.45 16.19
C LEU A 61 11.66 -13.27 16.88
N ALA A 62 12.67 -12.66 16.25
CA ALA A 62 13.44 -11.56 16.81
C ALA A 62 12.75 -10.18 16.69
N TYR A 63 11.69 -10.08 15.88
CA TYR A 63 10.96 -8.82 15.70
C TYR A 63 9.67 -8.84 16.52
N GLY A 64 9.68 -8.23 17.70
CA GLY A 64 8.50 -8.09 18.56
C GLY A 64 8.08 -6.63 18.73
N ALA A 65 7.28 -6.35 19.76
CA ALA A 65 6.76 -5.01 20.02
C ALA A 65 7.84 -3.93 20.12
N ALA A 66 9.01 -4.25 20.69
CA ALA A 66 10.13 -3.34 20.82
C ALA A 66 10.81 -2.97 19.49
N GLN A 67 10.60 -3.74 18.43
CA GLN A 67 11.15 -3.50 17.10
C GLN A 67 10.14 -2.84 16.15
N ASN A 68 8.97 -2.44 16.65
CA ASN A 68 7.98 -1.73 15.83
C ASN A 68 8.60 -0.45 15.23
N GLY A 69 8.52 -0.30 13.91
CA GLY A 69 9.12 0.81 13.17
C GLY A 69 10.57 0.60 12.72
N VAL A 70 11.19 -0.57 12.98
CA VAL A 70 12.54 -0.87 12.47
C VAL A 70 12.54 -0.87 10.94
N LEU A 71 13.51 -0.17 10.35
CA LEU A 71 13.73 -0.05 8.92
C LEU A 71 14.76 -1.07 8.41
N VAL A 72 14.43 -1.73 7.31
CA VAL A 72 15.35 -2.60 6.56
C VAL A 72 15.18 -2.37 5.06
N PHE A 73 16.20 -2.74 4.30
CA PHE A 73 16.12 -2.82 2.84
C PHE A 73 16.15 -4.28 2.40
N ILE A 74 15.17 -4.68 1.59
CA ILE A 74 15.13 -6.00 0.96
C ILE A 74 15.92 -5.95 -0.34
N ILE A 75 16.91 -6.83 -0.45
CA ILE A 75 17.78 -6.93 -1.63
C ILE A 75 17.07 -7.73 -2.74
N SER A 76 16.40 -8.83 -2.38
CA SER A 76 15.72 -9.72 -3.32
C SER A 76 14.78 -10.71 -2.63
N GLY A 77 13.88 -11.30 -3.42
CA GLY A 77 12.90 -12.30 -3.01
C GLY A 77 11.50 -11.73 -2.73
N SER A 78 10.55 -12.63 -2.52
CA SER A 78 9.18 -12.33 -2.11
C SER A 78 8.78 -13.25 -0.95
N GLY A 79 7.94 -12.76 -0.05
CA GLY A 79 7.41 -13.55 1.05
C GLY A 79 6.08 -14.19 0.71
N SER A 80 5.77 -15.32 1.35
CA SER A 80 4.50 -16.02 1.22
C SER A 80 3.82 -16.33 2.56
N SER A 81 4.53 -16.15 3.68
CA SER A 81 4.03 -16.48 5.02
C SER A 81 4.75 -15.66 6.10
N GLY A 82 4.36 -15.85 7.37
CA GLY A 82 5.01 -15.19 8.53
C GLY A 82 4.97 -13.66 8.45
N LYS A 83 5.93 -12.99 9.09
CA LYS A 83 6.03 -11.52 9.06
C LYS A 83 6.39 -10.98 7.69
N THR A 84 7.03 -11.78 6.84
CA THR A 84 7.48 -11.36 5.50
C THR A 84 6.43 -11.50 4.40
N SER A 85 5.23 -12.01 4.69
CA SER A 85 4.20 -12.32 3.66
C SER A 85 3.79 -11.14 2.78
N ASN A 86 4.03 -9.90 3.21
CA ASN A 86 3.67 -8.69 2.47
C ASN A 86 4.85 -8.12 1.65
N ILE A 87 6.00 -8.80 1.62
CA ILE A 87 7.16 -8.40 0.84
C ILE A 87 7.00 -8.95 -0.58
N SER A 88 6.81 -8.06 -1.56
CA SER A 88 6.64 -8.43 -2.98
C SER A 88 7.92 -8.31 -3.80
N GLY A 89 8.98 -7.73 -3.24
CA GLY A 89 10.24 -7.53 -3.94
C GLY A 89 11.22 -6.64 -3.18
N ALA A 90 12.29 -6.26 -3.87
CA ALA A 90 13.31 -5.37 -3.34
C ALA A 90 12.74 -3.97 -3.00
N GLY A 91 13.25 -3.36 -1.93
CA GLY A 91 12.80 -2.04 -1.49
C GLY A 91 12.95 -1.82 0.00
N PHE A 92 12.55 -0.64 0.46
CA PHE A 92 12.53 -0.31 1.89
C PHE A 92 11.28 -0.90 2.55
N TYR A 93 11.44 -1.47 3.74
CA TYR A 93 10.34 -1.99 4.55
C TYR A 93 10.52 -1.60 6.02
N TYR A 94 9.41 -1.39 6.72
CA TYR A 94 9.39 -1.27 8.17
C TYR A 94 8.63 -2.42 8.82
N TYR A 95 9.04 -2.81 10.02
CA TYR A 95 8.30 -3.78 10.82
C TYR A 95 7.08 -3.11 11.48
N ASP A 96 5.89 -3.60 11.17
CA ASP A 96 4.63 -3.17 11.78
C ASP A 96 4.14 -4.23 12.77
N ASN A 97 4.41 -4.03 14.05
CA ASN A 97 4.04 -4.96 15.12
C ASN A 97 2.52 -5.18 15.23
N PRO A 98 1.63 -4.16 15.12
CA PRO A 98 0.18 -4.35 15.16
C PRO A 98 -0.35 -5.39 14.18
N THR A 99 0.19 -5.45 12.96
CA THR A 99 -0.16 -6.49 11.98
C THR A 99 0.79 -7.69 12.01
N SER A 100 1.91 -7.57 12.72
CA SER A 100 3.04 -8.50 12.66
C SER A 100 3.49 -8.76 11.22
N LYS A 101 3.70 -7.67 10.45
CA LYS A 101 4.12 -7.74 9.05
C LYS A 101 5.18 -6.69 8.71
N TRP A 102 6.00 -7.02 7.72
CA TRP A 102 6.83 -6.04 7.03
C TRP A 102 5.98 -5.28 6.02
N LYS A 103 5.98 -3.95 6.11
CA LYS A 103 5.25 -3.06 5.19
C LYS A 103 6.23 -2.24 4.37
N SER A 104 5.97 -2.12 3.07
CA SER A 104 6.85 -1.34 2.18
C SER A 104 6.81 0.15 2.53
N LEU A 105 7.97 0.79 2.49
CA LEU A 105 8.15 2.25 2.43
C LEU A 105 8.32 2.66 0.98
N GLY A 106 7.24 2.56 0.23
CA GLY A 106 7.10 3.17 -1.08
C GLY A 106 5.76 3.88 -1.10
N GLY A 107 5.70 5.05 -1.74
CA GLY A 107 4.41 5.67 -2.06
C GLY A 107 3.56 4.62 -2.77
N ASN A 108 2.26 4.56 -2.41
CA ASN A 108 1.30 3.56 -2.88
C ASN A 108 1.70 3.09 -4.28
N ALA A 109 2.16 1.83 -4.41
CA ALA A 109 2.43 1.26 -5.72
C ALA A 109 1.24 1.66 -6.59
N MET A 110 1.49 2.41 -7.67
CA MET A 110 0.42 2.94 -8.52
C MET A 110 -0.49 1.75 -8.80
N ALA A 111 -1.71 1.79 -8.26
CA ALA A 111 -2.60 0.66 -8.37
C ALA A 111 -2.76 0.41 -9.87
N THR A 112 -2.27 -0.75 -10.34
CA THR A 112 -2.35 -1.09 -11.76
C THR A 112 -3.80 -0.98 -12.16
N PHE A 113 -4.10 -0.12 -13.14
CA PHE A 113 -5.44 0.02 -13.66
C PHE A 113 -5.70 -1.15 -14.62
N ASN A 114 -6.39 -2.19 -14.12
CA ASN A 114 -6.62 -3.41 -14.85
C ASN A 114 -7.82 -3.26 -15.79
N VAL A 115 -7.54 -3.34 -17.09
CA VAL A 115 -8.54 -3.37 -18.17
C VAL A 115 -8.69 -4.81 -18.61
N THR A 116 -9.92 -5.32 -18.67
CA THR A 116 -10.19 -6.67 -19.17
C THR A 116 -9.86 -6.76 -20.66
N THR A 117 -9.68 -7.97 -21.16
CA THR A 117 -9.86 -8.23 -22.60
C THR A 117 -11.34 -8.09 -22.97
N GLU A 118 -11.65 -7.99 -24.26
CA GLU A 118 -13.04 -7.94 -24.75
C GLU A 118 -13.83 -9.16 -24.25
N ILE A 119 -14.98 -8.89 -23.60
CA ILE A 119 -15.90 -9.87 -23.07
C ILE A 119 -17.16 -9.90 -23.94
N THR A 120 -17.53 -11.08 -24.43
CA THR A 120 -18.65 -11.27 -25.35
C THR A 120 -19.81 -12.09 -24.76
N THR A 121 -19.64 -12.65 -23.56
CA THR A 121 -20.62 -13.49 -22.84
C THR A 121 -20.66 -13.13 -21.34
N ASP A 122 -21.23 -14.02 -20.51
CA ASP A 122 -21.22 -13.89 -19.05
C ASP A 122 -19.81 -13.64 -18.51
N TYR A 123 -19.72 -12.79 -17.48
CA TYR A 123 -18.45 -12.46 -16.84
C TYR A 123 -18.62 -12.22 -15.35
N THR A 124 -17.70 -12.77 -14.57
CA THR A 124 -17.59 -12.48 -13.14
C THR A 124 -16.45 -11.51 -12.92
N VAL A 125 -16.77 -10.31 -12.44
CA VAL A 125 -15.80 -9.26 -12.20
C VAL A 125 -14.89 -9.63 -11.04
N LEU A 126 -13.59 -9.50 -11.24
CA LEU A 126 -12.58 -9.77 -10.23
C LEU A 126 -12.37 -8.55 -9.32
N PRO A 127 -11.98 -8.75 -8.05
CA PRO A 127 -11.61 -7.65 -7.15
C PRO A 127 -10.55 -6.69 -7.72
N THR A 128 -9.70 -7.21 -8.62
CA THR A 128 -8.62 -6.47 -9.28
C THR A 128 -9.07 -5.64 -10.47
N ASP A 129 -10.21 -5.94 -11.11
CA ASP A 129 -10.62 -5.26 -12.34
C ASP A 129 -11.00 -3.81 -12.07
N ASN A 130 -10.67 -2.95 -13.03
CA ASN A 130 -11.02 -1.53 -12.96
C ASN A 130 -11.88 -1.10 -14.13
N TYR A 131 -11.66 -1.66 -15.32
CA TYR A 131 -12.43 -1.36 -16.53
C TYR A 131 -12.85 -2.65 -17.24
N ILE A 132 -14.14 -2.81 -17.48
CA ILE A 132 -14.72 -3.95 -18.19
C ILE A 132 -15.06 -3.54 -19.62
N THR A 133 -14.37 -4.15 -20.59
CA THR A 133 -14.64 -4.00 -22.02
C THR A 133 -15.64 -5.06 -22.49
N LEU A 134 -16.86 -4.64 -22.80
CA LEU A 134 -17.92 -5.54 -23.25
C LEU A 134 -18.23 -5.33 -24.74
N LYS A 135 -18.52 -6.44 -25.44
CA LYS A 135 -19.10 -6.45 -26.78
C LYS A 135 -20.15 -7.55 -26.86
N ILE A 136 -21.31 -7.25 -26.27
CA ILE A 136 -22.40 -8.22 -26.12
C ILE A 136 -23.29 -8.17 -27.35
N ASP A 137 -23.26 -9.21 -28.17
CA ASP A 137 -24.04 -9.29 -29.41
C ASP A 137 -25.20 -10.29 -29.35
N THR A 138 -25.32 -11.04 -28.24
CA THR A 138 -26.43 -11.97 -27.97
C THR A 138 -27.09 -11.65 -26.63
N SER A 139 -28.40 -11.87 -26.52
CA SER A 139 -29.16 -11.62 -25.28
C SER A 139 -28.96 -12.74 -24.25
N GLY A 140 -29.23 -12.42 -22.98
CA GLY A 140 -29.27 -13.41 -21.89
C GLY A 140 -27.96 -13.56 -21.11
N HIS A 141 -27.06 -12.59 -21.25
CA HIS A 141 -25.80 -12.58 -20.52
C HIS A 141 -25.89 -11.81 -19.20
N THR A 142 -25.04 -12.19 -18.24
CA THR A 142 -24.94 -11.55 -16.92
C THR A 142 -23.51 -11.14 -16.56
N LEU A 143 -23.36 -9.89 -16.13
CA LEU A 143 -22.18 -9.34 -15.48
C LEU A 143 -22.35 -9.51 -13.95
N THR A 144 -21.59 -10.44 -13.38
CA THR A 144 -21.62 -10.76 -11.95
C THR A 144 -20.59 -9.94 -11.19
N LEU A 145 -21.02 -9.08 -10.27
CA LEU A 145 -20.18 -8.21 -9.46
C LEU A 145 -19.80 -8.87 -8.13
N PRO A 146 -18.55 -8.67 -7.64
CA PRO A 146 -18.13 -9.22 -6.37
C PRO A 146 -18.83 -8.53 -5.21
N THR A 147 -19.10 -9.27 -4.14
CA THR A 147 -19.64 -8.74 -2.86
C THR A 147 -18.75 -9.11 -1.66
N SER A 148 -17.61 -9.73 -1.93
CA SER A 148 -16.59 -10.10 -0.95
C SER A 148 -15.20 -9.86 -1.54
N GLY A 149 -14.19 -9.73 -0.68
CA GLY A 149 -12.81 -9.46 -1.12
C GLY A 149 -12.59 -8.07 -1.72
N ILE A 150 -13.56 -7.16 -1.59
CA ILE A 150 -13.48 -5.76 -2.05
C ILE A 150 -13.85 -4.81 -0.90
N SER A 151 -13.34 -3.58 -0.95
CA SER A 151 -13.69 -2.53 0.01
C SER A 151 -14.84 -1.66 -0.48
N VAL A 152 -15.65 -1.13 0.44
CA VAL A 152 -16.65 -0.09 0.14
C VAL A 152 -15.99 1.06 -0.63
N GLY A 153 -16.66 1.55 -1.67
CA GLY A 153 -16.11 2.55 -2.60
C GLY A 153 -15.34 1.96 -3.78
N LYS A 154 -15.18 0.63 -3.88
CA LYS A 154 -14.66 0.01 -5.11
C LYS A 154 -15.46 0.49 -6.31
N THR A 155 -14.75 0.98 -7.32
CA THR A 155 -15.32 1.51 -8.55
C THR A 155 -14.94 0.62 -9.73
N ILE A 156 -15.91 0.33 -10.61
CA ILE A 156 -15.72 -0.38 -11.86
C ILE A 156 -16.28 0.49 -12.99
N TYR A 157 -15.44 0.79 -13.97
CA TYR A 157 -15.87 1.39 -15.23
C TYR A 157 -16.30 0.27 -16.17
N VAL A 158 -17.40 0.45 -16.89
CA VAL A 158 -17.88 -0.55 -17.84
C VAL A 158 -18.39 0.12 -19.09
N SER A 159 -18.09 -0.47 -20.24
CA SER A 159 -18.56 0.01 -21.54
C SER A 159 -18.94 -1.17 -22.42
N ASN A 160 -20.14 -1.12 -22.98
CA ASN A 160 -20.66 -2.10 -23.91
C ASN A 160 -20.81 -1.50 -25.30
N ILE A 161 -20.00 -2.00 -26.23
CA ILE A 161 -20.04 -1.60 -27.65
C ILE A 161 -20.81 -2.59 -28.53
N GLY A 162 -21.37 -3.65 -27.93
CA GLY A 162 -22.15 -4.66 -28.65
C GLY A 162 -23.60 -4.21 -28.90
N ASN A 163 -24.35 -5.06 -29.60
CA ASN A 163 -25.72 -4.80 -30.04
C ASN A 163 -26.81 -5.27 -29.06
N ASN A 164 -26.43 -5.85 -27.92
CA ASN A 164 -27.33 -6.37 -26.90
C ASN A 164 -26.92 -5.90 -25.49
N ASN A 165 -27.89 -5.88 -24.59
CA ASN A 165 -27.68 -5.54 -23.18
C ASN A 165 -27.08 -6.72 -22.40
N ILE A 166 -26.40 -6.43 -21.29
CA ILE A 166 -25.99 -7.44 -20.29
C ILE A 166 -26.61 -7.11 -18.93
N ASP A 167 -27.17 -8.11 -18.27
CA ASP A 167 -27.77 -7.96 -16.94
C ASP A 167 -26.69 -7.74 -15.87
N ILE A 168 -26.98 -6.91 -14.89
CA ILE A 168 -26.08 -6.68 -13.75
C ILE A 168 -26.59 -7.48 -12.55
N SER A 169 -25.71 -8.31 -11.97
CA SER A 169 -26.01 -9.11 -10.79
C SER A 169 -24.93 -8.93 -9.71
N PRO A 170 -25.26 -8.69 -8.43
CA PRO A 170 -26.61 -8.48 -7.93
C PRO A 170 -27.21 -7.16 -8.44
N ALA A 171 -28.53 -7.05 -8.40
CA ALA A 171 -29.23 -5.88 -8.94
C ALA A 171 -28.74 -4.59 -8.26
N PRO A 172 -28.40 -3.53 -9.01
CA PRO A 172 -27.98 -2.26 -8.42
C PRO A 172 -29.06 -1.61 -7.55
N ARG A 173 -28.63 -0.74 -6.63
CA ARG A 173 -29.49 0.06 -5.74
C ARG A 173 -30.45 0.94 -6.55
N ASN A 174 -29.95 1.62 -7.58
CA ASN A 174 -30.79 2.28 -8.55
C ASN A 174 -31.36 1.27 -9.56
N THR A 175 -32.62 0.88 -9.37
CA THR A 175 -33.30 -0.13 -10.18
C THR A 175 -33.67 0.34 -11.59
N ALA A 176 -33.48 1.63 -11.91
CA ALA A 176 -33.61 2.11 -13.29
C ALA A 176 -32.48 1.62 -14.20
N PHE A 177 -31.35 1.19 -13.62
CA PHE A 177 -30.16 0.73 -14.34
C PHE A 177 -29.77 -0.69 -13.90
N THR A 178 -30.54 -1.68 -14.34
CA THR A 178 -30.29 -3.10 -14.04
C THR A 178 -29.41 -3.78 -15.09
N GLN A 179 -29.05 -3.07 -16.15
CA GLN A 179 -28.30 -3.60 -17.29
C GLN A 179 -27.24 -2.60 -17.74
N VAL A 180 -26.12 -3.10 -18.28
CA VAL A 180 -25.28 -2.28 -19.16
C VAL A 180 -25.90 -2.33 -20.55
N GLN A 181 -26.49 -1.22 -20.97
CA GLN A 181 -27.18 -1.12 -22.26
C GLN A 181 -26.21 -1.30 -23.43
N SER A 182 -26.72 -1.80 -24.56
CA SER A 182 -26.03 -1.77 -25.85
C SER A 182 -25.62 -0.32 -26.19
N GLY A 183 -24.36 -0.14 -26.58
CA GLY A 183 -23.77 1.19 -26.83
C GLY A 183 -23.60 2.06 -25.57
N GLY A 184 -23.89 1.53 -24.38
CA GLY A 184 -23.87 2.25 -23.12
C GLY A 184 -22.58 2.08 -22.33
N SER A 185 -22.25 3.09 -21.54
CA SER A 185 -21.15 3.06 -20.58
C SER A 185 -21.60 3.65 -19.24
N GLY A 186 -20.93 3.27 -18.16
CA GLY A 186 -21.18 3.84 -16.85
C GLY A 186 -20.22 3.35 -15.78
N ILE A 187 -20.54 3.72 -14.55
CA ILE A 187 -19.69 3.44 -13.39
C ILE A 187 -20.51 2.69 -12.36
N LEU A 188 -19.99 1.56 -11.91
CA LEU A 188 -20.52 0.79 -10.79
C LEU A 188 -19.71 1.08 -9.53
N VAL A 189 -20.39 1.42 -8.43
CA VAL A 189 -19.74 1.68 -7.13
C VAL A 189 -20.29 0.74 -6.07
N TYR A 190 -19.39 0.06 -5.36
CA TYR A 190 -19.75 -0.85 -4.28
C TYR A 190 -20.07 -0.06 -3.01
N LEU A 191 -21.29 -0.23 -2.50
CA LEU A 191 -21.78 0.44 -1.30
C LEU A 191 -21.57 -0.40 -0.02
N GLY A 192 -21.23 -1.67 -0.16
CA GLY A 192 -21.13 -2.62 0.95
C GLY A 192 -22.32 -3.59 1.04
N GLY A 193 -22.14 -4.67 1.79
CA GLY A 193 -23.16 -5.70 1.98
C GLY A 193 -23.12 -6.81 0.92
N THR A 194 -24.10 -7.71 0.99
CA THR A 194 -24.24 -8.87 0.11
C THR A 194 -25.60 -8.84 -0.59
N GLY A 195 -25.64 -9.18 -1.89
CA GLY A 195 -26.89 -9.23 -2.66
C GLY A 195 -27.34 -7.90 -3.26
N ASN A 196 -28.62 -7.80 -3.59
CA ASN A 196 -29.20 -6.65 -4.31
C ASN A 196 -29.04 -5.35 -3.52
N GLY A 197 -28.73 -4.26 -4.21
CA GLY A 197 -28.47 -2.95 -3.61
C GLY A 197 -27.06 -2.77 -3.03
N SER A 198 -26.21 -3.81 -3.07
CA SER A 198 -24.81 -3.70 -2.63
C SER A 198 -23.91 -2.91 -3.60
N TRP A 199 -24.38 -2.70 -4.83
CA TRP A 199 -23.77 -1.86 -5.85
C TRP A 199 -24.74 -0.77 -6.28
N ASP A 200 -24.24 0.38 -6.75
CA ASP A 200 -25.05 1.40 -7.42
C ASP A 200 -24.48 1.72 -8.79
N TRP A 201 -25.36 2.11 -9.72
CA TRP A 201 -24.99 2.59 -11.04
C TRP A 201 -24.97 4.11 -11.07
N ILE A 202 -23.80 4.68 -11.36
CA ILE A 202 -23.60 6.11 -11.52
C ILE A 202 -23.41 6.38 -13.02
N SER A 203 -24.30 7.20 -13.58
CA SER A 203 -24.18 7.74 -14.93
C SER A 203 -24.15 9.27 -14.89
N GLY A 204 -23.47 9.88 -15.84
CA GLY A 204 -23.63 11.30 -16.15
C GLY A 204 -24.88 11.48 -17.00
N PHE A 205 -25.67 12.52 -16.70
CA PHE A 205 -26.79 12.95 -17.55
C PHE A 205 -26.28 13.46 -18.90
#